data_AF-K7FZJ5-F1
#
_entry.id   AF-K7FZJ5-F1
#
_cell.length_a   1.000
_cell.length_b   1.000
_cell.length_c   1.000
_cell.angle_alpha   90.00
_cell.angle_beta   90.00
_cell.angle_gamma   90.00
#
_symmetry.space_group_name_H-M   'P 1'
#
loop_
_entity.id
_entity.type
_entity.pdbx_description
1 polymer ?
#
loop_
_entity_poly.entity_id
_entity_poly.type
_entity_poly.pdbx_seq_one_letter_code
_entity_poly.pdbx_strand_id
1 'polypeptide(L)'
;ICFSLSSIRKNFGCGANVAMQAKQRMAYGIIKDEHKKLGPMKFSETAVTILFILLVVLWFTRDPGFMAGWATNIFNQNGKSYVTDATVVIFISLLMFLIPSEIPIYLCRNRTQQAQQQGSRKIRVVPALLDWKTVNQKMPWNIVILLGGGFALAKGSEESGLSSWLGSKLAPLENISPPAIVLLLCLLIATFTECTSNVATTTLFLPILASMSQAICLNPLYVMLPCTLSASLAFMLPVATPPNAIAFSYGQLKVIDMAKAGSVLNILGVLTIMLAIHTWGFSLFDLNHFPVWANSTSPAACK
;
A
#
# COMPACT_ATOMS: atom_id res chain seq x y z
N ILE A 1 19.70 -23.29 19.38
CA ILE A 1 19.64 -22.51 18.12
C ILE A 1 21.08 -22.34 17.65
N CYS A 2 21.57 -23.26 16.82
CA CYS A 2 22.92 -23.17 16.24
C CYS A 2 22.73 -22.95 14.74
N PHE A 3 22.63 -21.68 14.32
CA PHE A 3 22.63 -21.33 12.90
C PHE A 3 24.02 -21.65 12.36
N SER A 4 24.22 -22.87 11.87
CA SER A 4 25.45 -23.24 11.18
C SER A 4 25.63 -22.32 9.97
N LEU A 5 26.77 -21.62 9.89
CA LEU A 5 27.18 -20.79 8.74
C LEU A 5 27.05 -21.54 7.39
N SER A 6 27.07 -22.87 7.40
CA SER A 6 26.82 -23.72 6.25
C SER A 6 25.42 -23.52 5.63
N SER A 7 24.40 -23.28 6.45
CA SER A 7 23.02 -23.07 5.97
C SER A 7 22.83 -21.69 5.32
N ILE A 8 23.52 -20.67 5.82
CA ILE A 8 23.51 -19.32 5.22
C ILE A 8 24.23 -19.34 3.86
N ARG A 9 25.35 -20.07 3.76
CA ARG A 9 26.12 -20.20 2.51
C ARG A 9 25.36 -20.95 1.40
N LYS A 10 24.55 -21.94 1.77
CA LYS A 10 23.62 -22.64 0.85
C LYS A 10 22.46 -21.74 0.39
N ASN A 11 21.92 -20.89 1.26
CA ASN A 11 20.87 -19.94 0.90
C ASN A 11 21.37 -18.78 0.02
N PHE A 12 22.64 -18.38 0.15
CA PHE A 12 23.28 -17.34 -0.68
C PHE A 12 23.94 -17.86 -1.98
N GLY A 13 23.61 -19.08 -2.43
CA GLY A 13 23.93 -19.54 -3.78
C GLY A 13 25.37 -20.00 -4.04
N CYS A 14 26.27 -19.99 -3.04
CA CYS A 14 27.57 -20.63 -3.16
C CYS A 14 27.44 -22.15 -2.94
N GLY A 15 26.93 -22.84 -3.96
CA GLY A 15 26.79 -24.30 -3.98
C GLY A 15 25.43 -24.77 -4.48
N ALA A 16 24.91 -24.19 -5.56
CA ALA A 16 23.70 -24.68 -6.19
C ALA A 16 23.92 -26.12 -6.66
N ASN A 17 23.32 -27.08 -5.95
CA ASN A 17 23.29 -28.49 -6.34
C ASN A 17 22.78 -28.59 -7.79
N VAL A 18 23.40 -29.44 -8.61
CA VAL A 18 23.01 -29.69 -10.01
C VAL A 18 21.51 -30.01 -10.13
N ALA A 19 20.95 -30.71 -9.13
CA ALA A 19 19.52 -30.98 -9.01
C ALA A 19 18.64 -29.73 -8.86
N MET A 20 19.10 -28.70 -8.15
CA MET A 20 18.36 -27.44 -7.98
C MET A 20 18.36 -26.63 -9.28
N GLN A 21 19.49 -26.59 -9.99
CA GLN A 21 19.57 -25.95 -11.32
C GLN A 21 18.71 -26.69 -12.35
N ALA A 22 18.65 -28.03 -12.31
CA ALA A 22 17.76 -28.81 -13.16
C ALA A 22 16.29 -28.49 -12.87
N LYS A 23 15.91 -28.38 -11.59
CA LYS A 23 14.53 -28.01 -11.19
C LYS A 23 14.14 -26.60 -11.64
N GLN A 24 15.07 -25.63 -11.55
CA GLN A 24 14.87 -24.27 -12.07
C GLN A 24 14.70 -24.24 -13.60
N ARG A 25 15.49 -25.04 -14.34
CA ARG A 25 15.34 -25.16 -15.80
C ARG A 25 14.00 -25.76 -16.21
N MET A 26 13.53 -26.77 -15.47
CA MET A 26 12.20 -27.36 -15.67
C MET A 26 11.09 -26.34 -15.40
N ALA A 27 11.17 -25.60 -14.29
CA ALA A 27 10.21 -24.55 -13.97
C ALA A 27 10.19 -23.44 -15.03
N TYR A 28 11.37 -23.01 -15.51
CA TYR A 28 11.48 -22.04 -16.60
C TYR A 28 10.88 -22.56 -17.91
N GLY A 29 11.06 -23.85 -18.22
CA GLY A 29 10.43 -24.50 -19.37
C GLY A 29 8.91 -24.43 -19.31
N ILE A 30 8.32 -24.77 -18.16
CA ILE A 30 6.87 -24.66 -17.93
C ILE A 30 6.40 -23.23 -18.11
N ILE A 31 7.07 -22.25 -17.51
CA ILE A 31 6.72 -20.83 -17.64
C ILE A 31 6.78 -20.37 -19.10
N LYS A 32 7.82 -20.79 -19.85
CA LYS A 32 7.97 -20.45 -21.26
C LYS A 32 6.88 -21.07 -22.13
N ASP A 33 6.48 -22.29 -21.82
CA ASP A 33 5.41 -22.98 -22.54
C ASP A 33 4.05 -22.38 -22.23
N GLU A 34 3.76 -22.05 -20.96
CA GLU A 34 2.56 -21.29 -20.58
C GLU A 34 2.54 -19.89 -21.21
N HIS A 35 3.68 -19.20 -21.26
CA HIS A 35 3.78 -17.90 -21.94
C HIS A 35 3.52 -18.01 -23.44
N LYS A 36 4.02 -19.07 -24.10
CA LYS A 36 3.72 -19.31 -25.52
C LYS A 36 2.23 -19.60 -25.74
N LYS A 37 1.54 -20.25 -24.80
CA LYS A 37 0.10 -20.52 -24.88
C LYS A 37 -0.76 -19.25 -24.81
N LEU A 38 -0.28 -18.18 -24.17
CA LEU A 38 -1.01 -16.91 -24.06
C LEU A 38 -1.17 -16.18 -25.40
N GLY A 39 -0.25 -16.41 -26.36
CA GLY A 39 -0.27 -15.75 -27.67
C GLY A 39 0.22 -14.30 -27.65
N PRO A 40 0.11 -13.56 -28.77
CA PRO A 40 0.50 -12.15 -28.84
C PRO A 40 -0.42 -11.26 -28.00
N MET A 41 0.15 -10.18 -27.43
CA MET A 41 -0.55 -9.24 -26.56
C MET A 41 -1.79 -8.65 -27.26
N LYS A 42 -2.95 -8.73 -26.61
CA LYS A 42 -4.21 -8.22 -27.14
C LYS A 42 -4.24 -6.68 -27.06
N PHE A 43 -5.05 -6.05 -27.90
CA PHE A 43 -5.23 -4.59 -27.86
C PHE A 43 -5.64 -4.08 -26.48
N SER A 44 -6.57 -4.78 -25.80
CA SER A 44 -6.99 -4.43 -24.44
C SER A 44 -5.84 -4.48 -23.44
N GLU A 45 -4.97 -5.50 -23.52
CA GLU A 45 -3.80 -5.63 -22.65
C GLU A 45 -2.78 -4.52 -22.91
N THR A 46 -2.55 -4.17 -24.18
CA THR A 46 -1.69 -3.03 -24.55
C THR A 46 -2.28 -1.71 -24.07
N ALA A 47 -3.58 -1.48 -24.25
CA ALA A 47 -4.26 -0.26 -23.81
C ALA A 47 -4.20 -0.10 -22.29
N VAL A 48 -4.46 -1.16 -21.52
CA VAL A 48 -4.31 -1.15 -20.05
C VAL A 48 -2.85 -0.86 -19.66
N THR A 49 -1.88 -1.46 -20.35
CA THR A 49 -0.45 -1.22 -20.07
C THR A 49 -0.08 0.24 -20.31
N ILE A 50 -0.55 0.85 -21.41
CA ILE A 50 -0.32 2.26 -21.70
C ILE A 50 -0.95 3.16 -20.63
N LEU A 51 -2.20 2.89 -20.23
CA LEU A 51 -2.88 3.65 -19.18
C LEU A 51 -2.18 3.51 -17.82
N PHE A 52 -1.63 2.34 -17.51
CA PHE A 52 -0.85 2.13 -16.31
C PHE A 52 0.46 2.91 -16.32
N ILE A 53 1.20 2.91 -17.44
CA ILE A 53 2.41 3.72 -17.59
C ILE A 53 2.06 5.21 -17.46
N LEU A 54 0.97 5.65 -18.09
CA LEU A 54 0.47 7.01 -17.99
C LEU A 54 0.13 7.40 -16.55
N LEU A 55 -0.54 6.52 -15.79
CA LEU A 55 -0.83 6.71 -14.36
C LEU A 55 0.45 6.94 -13.57
N VAL A 56 1.46 6.07 -13.75
CA VAL A 56 2.75 6.17 -13.04
C VAL A 56 3.46 7.48 -13.39
N VAL A 57 3.51 7.86 -14.67
CA VAL A 57 4.12 9.11 -15.12
C VAL A 57 3.39 10.31 -14.53
N LEU A 58 2.06 10.33 -14.57
CA LEU A 58 1.26 11.43 -14.01
C LEU A 58 1.45 11.56 -12.50
N TRP A 59 1.53 10.45 -11.75
CA TRP A 59 1.80 10.48 -10.32
C TRP A 59 3.19 11.02 -10.01
N PHE A 60 4.24 10.49 -10.66
CA PHE A 60 5.62 10.93 -10.41
C PHE A 60 5.85 12.39 -10.79
N THR A 61 5.21 12.88 -11.85
CA THR A 61 5.38 14.25 -12.34
C THR A 61 4.43 15.26 -11.67
N ARG A 62 3.52 14.80 -10.80
CA ARG A 62 2.48 15.64 -10.16
C ARG A 62 3.10 16.73 -9.28
N ASP A 63 3.88 16.31 -8.29
CA ASP A 63 4.58 17.18 -7.36
C ASP A 63 5.87 16.48 -6.89
N PRO A 64 6.91 16.45 -7.74
CA PRO A 64 8.12 15.67 -7.47
C PRO A 64 9.01 16.27 -6.38
N GLY A 65 8.67 17.42 -5.80
CA GLY A 65 9.39 18.07 -4.71
C GLY A 65 10.70 18.78 -5.08
N PHE A 66 11.40 18.31 -6.13
CA PHE A 66 12.65 18.94 -6.61
C PHE A 66 12.46 19.92 -7.79
N MET A 67 11.33 19.83 -8.48
CA MET A 67 10.94 20.74 -9.55
C MET A 67 9.44 20.99 -9.46
N ALA A 68 8.99 22.12 -9.99
CA ALA A 68 7.58 22.45 -9.98
C ALA A 68 6.82 21.50 -10.92
N GLY A 69 6.02 20.60 -10.34
CA GLY A 69 5.28 19.58 -11.06
C GLY A 69 4.12 20.15 -11.87
N TRP A 70 3.52 19.33 -12.74
CA TRP A 70 2.43 19.79 -13.61
C TRP A 70 1.20 20.24 -12.81
N ALA A 71 0.94 19.63 -11.64
CA ALA A 71 -0.17 20.04 -10.79
C ALA A 71 0.08 21.40 -10.14
N THR A 72 1.30 21.63 -9.67
CA THR A 72 1.73 22.88 -9.04
C THR A 72 1.75 24.05 -10.04
N ASN A 73 2.22 23.81 -11.27
CA ASN A 73 2.33 24.86 -12.28
C ASN A 73 0.98 25.27 -12.89
N ILE A 74 0.08 24.31 -13.10
CA ILE A 74 -1.13 24.52 -13.88
C ILE A 74 -2.35 24.77 -12.98
N PHE A 75 -2.46 24.05 -11.86
CA PHE A 75 -3.71 23.96 -11.10
C PHE A 75 -3.62 24.43 -9.64
N ASN A 76 -2.49 24.26 -8.96
CA ASN A 76 -2.33 24.62 -7.55
C ASN A 76 -1.67 26.00 -7.36
N GLN A 77 -2.04 26.99 -8.18
CA GLN A 77 -1.60 28.37 -7.99
C GLN A 77 -2.33 28.99 -6.79
N ASN A 78 -1.61 29.79 -5.98
CA ASN A 78 -2.13 30.52 -4.81
C ASN A 78 -2.50 29.68 -3.57
N GLY A 79 -1.79 28.57 -3.32
CA GLY A 79 -1.88 27.84 -2.05
C GLY A 79 -3.14 26.98 -1.86
N LYS A 80 -3.98 26.85 -2.88
CA LYS A 80 -5.12 25.93 -2.89
C LYS A 80 -4.77 24.69 -3.72
N SER A 81 -4.66 23.54 -3.05
CA SER A 81 -4.41 22.26 -3.70
C SER A 81 -5.72 21.67 -4.24
N TYR A 82 -5.98 21.86 -5.54
CA TYR A 82 -7.16 21.31 -6.22
C TYR A 82 -6.90 19.91 -6.78
N VAL A 83 -5.65 19.60 -7.13
CA VAL A 83 -5.26 18.33 -7.75
C VAL A 83 -4.50 17.46 -6.75
N THR A 84 -5.07 16.29 -6.44
CA THR A 84 -4.49 15.29 -5.54
C THR A 84 -4.14 14.00 -6.29
N ASP A 85 -3.49 13.05 -5.61
CA ASP A 85 -3.23 11.71 -6.18
C ASP A 85 -4.52 11.01 -6.60
N ALA A 86 -5.64 11.27 -5.90
CA ALA A 86 -6.95 10.73 -6.22
C ALA A 86 -7.49 11.27 -7.56
N THR A 87 -7.23 12.54 -7.88
CA THR A 87 -7.66 13.15 -9.15
C THR A 87 -7.07 12.40 -10.35
N VAL A 88 -5.80 12.01 -10.27
CA VAL A 88 -5.11 11.25 -11.33
C VAL A 88 -5.74 9.86 -11.49
N VAL A 89 -6.00 9.17 -10.38
CA VAL A 89 -6.63 7.83 -10.41
C VAL A 89 -8.04 7.89 -11.01
N ILE A 90 -8.85 8.87 -10.61
CA ILE A 90 -10.20 9.06 -11.13
C ILE A 90 -10.15 9.37 -12.63
N PHE A 91 -9.22 10.20 -13.07
CA PHE A 91 -9.03 10.51 -14.48
C PHE A 91 -8.70 9.26 -15.32
N ILE A 92 -7.71 8.46 -14.90
CA ILE A 92 -7.36 7.21 -15.59
C ILE A 92 -8.52 6.20 -15.54
N SER A 93 -9.23 6.11 -14.42
CA SER A 93 -10.41 5.25 -14.29
C SER A 93 -11.51 5.65 -15.28
N LEU A 94 -11.78 6.95 -15.42
CA LEU A 94 -12.71 7.47 -16.42
C LEU A 94 -12.29 7.12 -17.85
N LEU A 95 -10.99 7.24 -18.17
CA LEU A 95 -10.46 6.82 -19.46
C LEU A 95 -10.66 5.31 -19.71
N MET A 96 -10.50 4.47 -18.69
CA MET A 96 -10.78 3.03 -18.81
C MET A 96 -12.26 2.72 -19.10
N PHE A 97 -13.19 3.57 -18.63
CA PHE A 97 -14.62 3.48 -18.97
C PHE A 97 -14.94 4.02 -20.38
N LEU A 98 -14.10 4.90 -20.94
CA LEU A 98 -14.31 5.51 -22.27
C LEU A 98 -13.66 4.72 -23.41
N ILE A 99 -12.49 4.12 -23.17
CA ILE A 99 -11.70 3.44 -24.21
C ILE A 99 -12.31 2.05 -24.50
N PRO A 100 -12.57 1.71 -25.77
CA PRO A 100 -13.13 0.40 -26.15
C PRO A 100 -12.10 -0.73 -25.98
N SER A 101 -12.57 -1.94 -25.67
CA SER A 101 -11.73 -3.13 -25.49
C SER A 101 -11.15 -3.71 -26.79
N GLU A 102 -11.75 -3.37 -27.93
CA GLU A 102 -11.30 -3.76 -29.26
C GLU A 102 -11.11 -2.52 -30.13
N ILE A 103 -10.15 -2.57 -31.06
CA ILE A 103 -9.95 -1.49 -32.03
C ILE A 103 -11.24 -1.34 -32.84
N PRO A 104 -11.82 -0.14 -32.91
CA PRO A 104 -13.06 0.03 -33.63
C PRO A 104 -12.84 -0.20 -35.13
N ILE A 105 -13.81 -0.88 -35.73
CA ILE A 105 -13.77 -1.50 -37.07
C ILE A 105 -13.37 -0.51 -38.19
N TYR A 106 -13.56 0.80 -38.00
CA TYR A 106 -13.20 1.83 -38.98
C TYR A 106 -11.69 2.05 -39.16
N LEU A 107 -10.85 1.74 -38.16
CA LEU A 107 -9.38 1.84 -38.30
C LEU A 107 -8.77 0.62 -39.02
N CYS A 108 -9.47 -0.52 -39.04
CA CYS A 108 -9.02 -1.75 -39.69
C CYS A 108 -9.67 -1.93 -41.08
N ARG A 109 -9.32 -1.06 -42.03
CA ARG A 109 -9.77 -1.10 -43.43
C ARG A 109 -9.45 -2.41 -44.18
N ASN A 110 -8.53 -3.24 -43.69
CA ASN A 110 -8.11 -4.50 -44.34
C ASN A 110 -8.78 -5.78 -43.81
N ARG A 111 -9.57 -5.72 -42.71
CA ARG A 111 -10.28 -6.90 -42.16
C ARG A 111 -11.73 -7.01 -42.61
N THR A 112 -12.21 -6.03 -43.37
CA THR A 112 -13.59 -5.91 -43.87
C THR A 112 -13.98 -6.99 -44.89
N GLN A 113 -13.03 -7.69 -45.52
CA GLN A 113 -13.39 -8.73 -46.50
C GLN A 113 -13.89 -10.04 -45.87
N GLN A 114 -13.55 -10.36 -44.62
CA GLN A 114 -13.97 -11.64 -44.00
C GLN A 114 -15.26 -11.54 -43.17
N ALA A 115 -15.70 -10.34 -42.78
CA ALA A 115 -16.89 -10.18 -41.94
C ALA A 115 -18.21 -10.12 -42.73
N GLN A 116 -18.16 -10.12 -44.07
CA GLN A 116 -19.35 -9.89 -44.92
C GLN A 116 -20.11 -11.17 -45.31
N GLN A 117 -19.64 -12.37 -44.91
CA GLN A 117 -20.26 -13.65 -45.29
C GLN A 117 -21.32 -14.21 -44.32
N GLN A 118 -21.54 -13.65 -43.14
CA GLN A 118 -22.60 -14.11 -42.24
C GLN A 118 -23.64 -13.03 -41.98
N GLY A 119 -24.79 -13.21 -42.65
CA GLY A 119 -25.95 -12.34 -42.54
C GLY A 119 -26.50 -12.26 -41.12
N SER A 120 -26.25 -11.14 -40.47
CA SER A 120 -27.14 -10.44 -39.52
C SER A 120 -26.39 -9.23 -38.98
N ARG A 121 -26.78 -8.02 -39.42
CA ARG A 121 -26.23 -6.75 -38.90
C ARG A 121 -26.70 -6.50 -37.46
N LYS A 122 -26.19 -7.26 -36.48
CA LYS A 122 -26.18 -6.81 -35.09
C LYS A 122 -25.02 -5.84 -34.94
N ILE A 123 -25.31 -4.58 -34.64
CA ILE A 123 -24.29 -3.60 -34.25
C ILE A 123 -23.63 -4.15 -32.98
N ARG A 124 -22.41 -4.65 -33.10
CA ARG A 124 -21.64 -5.17 -31.96
C ARG A 124 -21.13 -3.97 -31.18
N VAL A 125 -21.81 -3.64 -30.08
CA VAL A 125 -21.31 -2.66 -29.12
C VAL A 125 -20.05 -3.26 -28.48
N VAL A 126 -18.89 -2.67 -28.78
CA VAL A 126 -17.62 -3.07 -28.18
C VAL A 126 -17.67 -2.64 -26.72
N PRO A 127 -17.45 -3.54 -25.75
CA PRO A 127 -17.42 -3.13 -24.35
C PRO A 127 -16.23 -2.21 -24.08
N ALA A 128 -16.36 -1.33 -23.08
CA ALA A 128 -15.24 -0.54 -22.60
C ALA A 128 -14.17 -1.44 -21.96
N LEU A 129 -12.96 -0.89 -21.76
CA LEU A 129 -11.88 -1.57 -21.04
C LEU A 129 -12.30 -2.01 -19.63
N LEU A 130 -13.11 -1.19 -18.98
CA LEU A 130 -13.62 -1.41 -17.64
C LEU A 130 -15.15 -1.31 -17.61
N ASP A 131 -15.81 -2.33 -17.07
CA ASP A 131 -17.25 -2.37 -16.88
C ASP A 131 -17.63 -2.13 -15.42
N TRP A 132 -18.78 -1.47 -15.19
CA TRP A 132 -19.25 -1.15 -13.85
C TRP A 132 -19.50 -2.39 -13.00
N LYS A 133 -19.94 -3.50 -13.63
CA LYS A 133 -20.21 -4.76 -12.92
C LYS A 133 -18.92 -5.32 -12.32
N THR A 134 -17.82 -5.34 -13.07
CA THR A 134 -16.50 -5.74 -12.55
C THR A 134 -16.03 -4.80 -11.45
N VAL A 135 -16.17 -3.47 -11.62
CA VAL A 135 -15.77 -2.50 -10.58
C VAL A 135 -16.55 -2.75 -9.29
N ASN A 136 -17.87 -2.85 -9.36
CA ASN A 136 -18.70 -3.07 -8.18
C ASN A 136 -18.38 -4.39 -7.45
N GLN A 137 -18.03 -5.45 -8.19
CA GLN A 137 -17.68 -6.76 -7.62
C GLN A 137 -16.26 -6.82 -7.04
N LYS A 138 -15.29 -6.14 -7.68
CA LYS A 138 -13.87 -6.22 -7.30
C LYS A 138 -13.43 -5.09 -6.36
N MET A 139 -14.16 -3.97 -6.30
CA MET A 139 -13.83 -2.87 -5.40
C MET A 139 -14.09 -3.27 -3.94
N PRO A 140 -13.09 -3.11 -3.06
CA PRO A 140 -13.25 -3.40 -1.64
C PRO A 140 -13.99 -2.25 -0.94
N TRP A 141 -15.30 -2.12 -1.14
CA TRP A 141 -16.15 -1.07 -0.54
C TRP A 141 -16.01 -0.98 0.99
N ASN A 142 -15.77 -2.12 1.63
CA ASN A 142 -15.52 -2.19 3.07
C ASN A 142 -14.35 -1.29 3.50
N ILE A 143 -13.29 -1.18 2.70
CA ILE A 143 -12.15 -0.32 3.00
C ILE A 143 -12.53 1.16 2.89
N VAL A 144 -13.34 1.53 1.90
CA VAL A 144 -13.82 2.92 1.73
C VAL A 144 -14.66 3.34 2.94
N ILE A 145 -15.61 2.49 3.36
CA ILE A 145 -16.46 2.74 4.53
C ILE A 145 -15.63 2.76 5.81
N LEU A 146 -14.66 1.84 5.95
CA LEU A 146 -13.78 1.76 7.10
C LEU A 146 -12.92 3.02 7.26
N LEU A 147 -12.27 3.49 6.18
CA LEU A 147 -11.48 4.72 6.20
C LEU A 147 -12.34 5.95 6.56
N GLY A 148 -13.54 6.06 5.97
CA GLY A 148 -14.51 7.10 6.32
C GLY A 148 -14.93 7.06 7.80
N GLY A 149 -15.18 5.85 8.32
CA GLY A 149 -15.46 5.62 9.73
C GLY A 149 -14.28 5.99 10.65
N GLY A 150 -13.04 5.74 10.22
CA GLY A 150 -11.82 6.14 10.94
C GLY A 150 -11.68 7.67 11.04
N PHE A 151 -11.94 8.40 9.96
CA PHE A 151 -11.97 9.87 10.00
C PHE A 151 -13.10 10.41 10.87
N ALA A 152 -14.29 9.79 10.81
CA ALA A 152 -15.40 10.14 11.70
C ALA A 152 -15.06 9.89 13.18
N LEU A 153 -14.39 8.77 13.49
CA LEU A 153 -13.92 8.44 14.84
C LEU A 153 -12.83 9.41 15.31
N ALA A 154 -11.90 9.80 14.44
CA ALA A 154 -10.88 10.81 14.73
C ALA A 154 -11.53 12.13 15.14
N LYS A 155 -12.46 12.61 14.31
CA LYS A 155 -13.17 13.86 14.57
C LYS A 155 -14.06 13.78 15.80
N GLY A 156 -14.76 12.65 16.00
CA GLY A 156 -15.55 12.39 17.20
C GLY A 156 -14.72 12.35 18.48
N SER A 157 -13.50 11.83 18.43
CA SER A 157 -12.57 11.83 19.58
C SER A 157 -12.08 13.22 19.96
N GLU A 158 -11.87 14.07 18.95
CA GLU A 158 -11.53 15.50 19.13
C GLU A 158 -12.71 16.27 19.76
N GLU A 159 -13.89 16.21 19.14
CA GLU A 159 -15.08 16.96 19.57
C GLU A 159 -15.60 16.49 20.94
N SER A 160 -15.46 15.20 21.28
CA SER A 160 -15.84 14.67 22.60
C SER A 160 -14.85 15.04 23.71
N GLY A 161 -13.69 15.61 23.39
CA GLY A 161 -12.61 15.87 24.34
C GLY A 161 -11.85 14.63 24.79
N LEU A 162 -12.14 13.45 24.24
CA LEU A 162 -11.43 12.21 24.54
C LEU A 162 -9.93 12.34 24.23
N SER A 163 -9.58 13.01 23.12
CA SER A 163 -8.20 13.29 22.74
C SER A 163 -7.44 14.09 23.80
N SER A 164 -8.09 15.12 24.38
CA SER A 164 -7.52 15.93 25.46
C SER A 164 -7.42 15.16 26.78
N TRP A 165 -8.46 14.39 27.12
CA TRP A 165 -8.45 13.54 28.32
C TRP A 165 -7.35 12.48 28.25
N LEU A 166 -7.20 11.80 27.11
CA LEU A 166 -6.16 10.80 26.89
C LEU A 166 -4.78 11.45 26.97
N GLY A 167 -4.61 12.63 26.37
CA GLY A 167 -3.42 13.46 26.51
C GLY A 167 -3.05 13.74 27.97
N SER A 168 -4.02 14.16 28.79
CA SER A 168 -3.79 14.42 30.22
C SER A 168 -3.35 13.19 31.01
N LYS A 169 -3.83 12.00 30.64
CA LYS A 169 -3.44 10.72 31.26
C LYS A 169 -2.09 10.22 30.77
N LEU A 170 -1.69 10.62 29.56
CA LEU A 170 -0.40 10.31 28.97
C LEU A 170 0.66 11.40 29.21
N ALA A 171 0.31 12.53 29.82
CA ALA A 171 1.27 13.55 30.24
C ALA A 171 2.45 12.99 31.07
N PRO A 172 2.30 11.97 31.95
CA PRO A 172 3.44 11.34 32.62
C PRO A 172 4.42 10.63 31.66
N LEU A 173 3.97 10.21 30.46
CA LEU A 173 4.82 9.64 29.42
C LEU A 173 5.71 10.69 28.74
N GLU A 174 5.50 11.99 28.95
CA GLU A 174 6.41 13.04 28.46
C GLU A 174 7.83 12.88 29.03
N ASN A 175 7.96 12.23 30.19
CA ASN A 175 9.25 11.87 30.79
C ASN A 175 9.93 10.67 30.10
N ILE A 176 9.22 9.94 29.23
CA ILE A 176 9.78 8.83 28.47
C ILE A 176 10.34 9.37 27.16
N SER A 177 11.52 8.87 26.76
CA SER A 177 12.13 9.30 25.50
C SER A 177 11.19 9.02 24.31
N PRO A 178 10.99 9.97 23.38
CA PRO A 178 10.14 9.76 22.20
C PRO A 178 10.46 8.49 21.39
N PRO A 179 11.75 8.08 21.22
CA PRO A 179 12.09 6.78 20.64
C PRO A 179 11.47 5.58 21.36
N ALA A 180 11.42 5.58 22.69
CA ALA A 180 10.86 4.47 23.47
C ALA A 180 9.33 4.39 23.32
N ILE A 181 8.65 5.54 23.21
CA ILE A 181 7.21 5.60 22.92
C ILE A 181 6.92 4.95 21.56
N VAL A 182 7.66 5.34 20.51
CA VAL A 182 7.49 4.78 19.17
C VAL A 182 7.75 3.28 19.16
N LEU A 183 8.81 2.82 19.84
CA LEU A 183 9.13 1.39 19.94
C LEU A 183 7.98 0.59 20.57
N LEU A 184 7.44 1.07 21.69
CA LEU A 184 6.35 0.40 22.40
C LEU A 184 5.08 0.34 21.54
N LEU A 185 4.74 1.43 20.85
CA LEU A 185 3.59 1.48 19.96
C LEU A 185 3.74 0.58 18.73
N CYS A 186 4.94 0.54 18.13
CA CYS A 186 5.24 -0.35 17.02
C CYS A 186 5.11 -1.83 17.43
N LEU A 187 5.60 -2.21 18.61
CA LEU A 187 5.44 -3.56 19.14
C LEU A 187 3.96 -3.90 19.42
N LEU A 188 3.21 -2.97 20.00
CA LEU A 188 1.78 -3.15 20.24
C LEU A 188 1.01 -3.37 18.93
N ILE A 189 1.29 -2.56 17.91
CA ILE A 189 0.62 -2.67 16.62
C ILE A 189 1.05 -3.92 15.85
N ALA A 190 2.34 -4.25 15.86
CA ALA A 190 2.85 -5.47 15.22
C ALA A 190 2.22 -6.73 15.81
N THR A 191 1.99 -6.77 17.14
CA THR A 191 1.30 -7.89 17.77
C THR A 191 -0.21 -7.89 17.51
N PHE A 192 -0.86 -6.72 17.54
CA PHE A 192 -2.29 -6.61 17.27
C PHE A 192 -2.65 -6.98 15.83
N THR A 193 -1.78 -6.65 14.87
CA THR A 193 -2.00 -6.91 13.44
C THR A 193 -1.85 -8.38 13.05
N GLU A 194 -1.37 -9.25 13.95
CA GLU A 194 -1.36 -10.70 13.72
C GLU A 194 -2.77 -11.30 13.84
N CYS A 195 -3.64 -10.66 14.63
CA CYS A 195 -5.01 -11.11 14.88
C CYS A 195 -6.05 -10.37 14.04
N THR A 196 -5.68 -9.24 13.44
CA THR A 196 -6.58 -8.29 12.78
C THR A 196 -6.05 -7.91 11.41
N SER A 197 -6.92 -7.52 10.47
CA SER A 197 -6.44 -7.07 9.15
C SER A 197 -5.61 -5.79 9.26
N ASN A 198 -4.51 -5.71 8.51
CA ASN A 198 -3.58 -4.56 8.54
C ASN A 198 -4.30 -3.21 8.35
N VAL A 199 -5.28 -3.17 7.44
CA VAL A 199 -6.08 -1.98 7.16
C VAL A 199 -6.98 -1.63 8.35
N ALA A 200 -7.61 -2.59 9.00
CA ALA A 200 -8.43 -2.35 10.18
C ALA A 200 -7.60 -1.89 11.38
N THR A 201 -6.45 -2.52 11.63
CA THR A 201 -5.49 -2.10 12.66
C THR A 201 -5.07 -0.64 12.44
N THR A 202 -4.64 -0.30 11.23
CA THR A 202 -4.23 1.06 10.86
C THR A 202 -5.38 2.05 11.06
N THR A 203 -6.58 1.74 10.57
CA THR A 203 -7.72 2.66 10.64
C THR A 203 -8.19 2.91 12.08
N LEU A 204 -8.03 1.94 12.97
CA LEU A 204 -8.37 2.06 14.38
C LEU A 204 -7.33 2.89 15.15
N PHE A 205 -6.04 2.58 14.97
CA PHE A 205 -4.98 3.20 15.78
C PHE A 205 -4.55 4.57 15.28
N LEU A 206 -4.49 4.83 13.97
CA LEU A 206 -3.96 6.10 13.44
C LEU A 206 -4.68 7.34 13.98
N PRO A 207 -6.03 7.40 14.03
CA PRO A 207 -6.76 8.51 14.67
C PRO A 207 -6.35 8.79 16.12
N ILE A 208 -6.17 7.72 16.89
CA ILE A 208 -5.81 7.77 18.31
C ILE A 208 -4.37 8.27 18.44
N LEU A 209 -3.45 7.75 17.62
CA LEU A 209 -2.05 8.18 17.58
C LEU A 209 -1.90 9.64 17.14
N ALA A 210 -2.72 10.10 16.18
CA ALA A 210 -2.75 11.50 15.74
C ALA A 210 -3.19 12.42 16.88
N SER A 211 -4.27 12.06 17.58
CA SER A 211 -4.76 12.80 18.74
C SER A 211 -3.76 12.81 19.90
N MET A 212 -3.15 11.66 20.17
CA MET A 212 -2.13 11.51 21.22
C MET A 212 -0.90 12.37 20.93
N SER A 213 -0.36 12.29 19.70
CA SER A 213 0.84 13.04 19.30
C SER A 213 0.64 14.54 19.37
N GLN A 214 -0.53 15.05 18.97
CA GLN A 214 -0.92 16.45 19.17
C GLN A 214 -0.96 16.84 20.66
N ALA A 215 -1.50 15.97 21.51
CA ALA A 215 -1.62 16.26 22.95
C ALA A 215 -0.27 16.28 23.70
N ILE A 216 0.73 15.53 23.23
CA ILE A 216 2.10 15.51 23.81
C ILE A 216 3.09 16.37 23.02
N CYS A 217 2.60 17.22 22.10
CA CYS A 217 3.43 18.11 21.27
C CYS A 217 4.51 17.41 20.44
N LEU A 218 4.27 16.15 20.06
CA LEU A 218 5.16 15.37 19.21
C LEU A 218 4.66 15.44 17.77
N ASN A 219 5.57 15.58 16.81
CA ASN A 219 5.18 15.56 15.39
C ASN A 219 4.37 14.28 15.09
N PRO A 220 3.10 14.39 14.62
CA PRO A 220 2.26 13.20 14.40
C PRO A 220 2.86 12.19 13.43
N LEU A 221 3.61 12.64 12.42
CA LEU A 221 4.28 11.77 11.46
C LEU A 221 5.35 10.89 12.11
N TYR A 222 6.00 11.38 13.17
CA TYR A 222 7.03 10.65 13.90
C TYR A 222 6.48 9.38 14.59
N VAL A 223 5.18 9.36 14.91
CA VAL A 223 4.51 8.19 15.50
C VAL A 223 3.70 7.43 14.44
N MET A 224 2.92 8.13 13.61
CA MET A 224 1.98 7.52 12.68
C MET A 224 2.68 6.73 11.57
N LEU A 225 3.78 7.23 11.01
CA LEU A 225 4.52 6.53 9.94
C LEU A 225 5.07 5.17 10.39
N PRO A 226 5.89 5.06 11.46
CA PRO A 226 6.43 3.78 11.89
C PRO A 226 5.35 2.81 12.39
N CYS A 227 4.28 3.32 13.01
CA CYS A 227 3.13 2.51 13.41
C CYS A 227 2.38 1.92 12.21
N THR A 228 2.18 2.69 11.13
CA THR A 228 1.54 2.22 9.89
C THR A 228 2.38 1.12 9.22
N LEU A 229 3.70 1.28 9.20
CA LEU A 229 4.61 0.26 8.68
C LEU A 229 4.58 -1.01 9.55
N SER A 230 4.50 -0.84 10.87
CA SER A 230 4.40 -1.95 11.83
C SER A 230 3.09 -2.72 11.70
N ALA A 231 1.98 -2.07 11.35
CA ALA A 231 0.72 -2.74 11.01
C ALA A 231 0.83 -3.64 9.76
N SER A 232 1.88 -3.48 8.94
CA SER A 232 2.16 -4.38 7.82
C SER A 232 3.08 -5.55 8.16
N LEU A 233 3.68 -5.55 9.36
CA LEU A 233 4.55 -6.63 9.85
C LEU A 233 3.72 -7.76 10.49
N ALA A 234 2.92 -8.43 9.65
CA ALA A 234 2.08 -9.56 10.05
C ALA A 234 2.72 -10.87 9.54
N PHE A 235 3.64 -11.45 10.31
CA PHE A 235 4.47 -12.59 9.90
C PHE A 235 4.27 -13.85 10.76
N MET A 236 3.65 -13.76 11.93
CA MET A 236 3.56 -14.86 12.90
C MET A 236 2.44 -15.84 12.58
N LEU A 237 1.27 -15.36 12.16
CA LEU A 237 0.09 -16.21 11.97
C LEU A 237 -0.29 -16.38 10.49
N PRO A 238 -0.73 -17.60 10.07
CA PRO A 238 -1.21 -17.85 8.71
C PRO A 238 -2.44 -17.02 8.34
N VAL A 239 -3.32 -16.77 9.32
CA VAL A 239 -4.58 -16.03 9.12
C VAL A 239 -4.37 -14.53 8.95
N ALA A 240 -3.21 -14.00 9.34
CA ALA A 240 -2.98 -12.57 9.39
C ALA A 240 -2.98 -11.92 7.99
N THR A 241 -2.42 -12.59 6.98
CA THR A 241 -2.40 -12.09 5.60
C THR A 241 -2.58 -13.19 4.55
N PRO A 242 -3.17 -12.88 3.37
CA PRO A 242 -3.33 -13.87 2.30
C PRO A 242 -2.04 -14.55 1.83
N PRO A 243 -0.89 -13.85 1.67
CA PRO A 243 0.38 -14.50 1.31
C PRO A 243 0.83 -15.54 2.34
N ASN A 244 0.64 -15.25 3.63
CA ASN A 244 0.94 -16.17 4.73
C ASN A 244 0.06 -17.43 4.65
N ALA A 245 -1.24 -17.26 4.40
CA ALA A 245 -2.17 -18.37 4.23
C ALA A 245 -1.83 -19.25 3.03
N ILE A 246 -1.42 -18.64 1.91
CA ILE A 246 -0.99 -19.37 0.70
C ILE A 246 0.30 -20.15 0.99
N ALA A 247 1.31 -19.53 1.59
CA ALA A 247 2.55 -20.23 1.93
C ALA A 247 2.31 -21.40 2.90
N PHE A 248 1.39 -21.22 3.85
CA PHE A 248 0.99 -22.25 4.81
C PHE A 248 0.20 -23.40 4.18
N SER A 249 -0.60 -23.15 3.13
CA SER A 249 -1.36 -24.22 2.46
C SER A 249 -0.51 -25.09 1.54
N TYR A 250 0.56 -24.54 0.96
CA TYR A 250 1.49 -25.28 0.09
C TYR A 250 2.68 -25.89 0.84
N GLY A 251 3.13 -25.24 1.92
CA GLY A 251 4.18 -25.76 2.78
C GLY A 251 3.58 -26.71 3.82
N GLN A 252 4.18 -27.88 4.03
CA GLN A 252 3.88 -28.74 5.19
C GLN A 252 4.40 -28.10 6.48
N LEU A 253 4.01 -26.85 6.75
CA LEU A 253 4.50 -26.00 7.83
C LEU A 253 3.58 -26.12 9.04
N LYS A 254 4.16 -26.19 10.24
CA LYS A 254 3.38 -26.07 11.48
C LYS A 254 3.22 -24.61 11.85
N VAL A 255 2.11 -24.26 12.48
CA VAL A 255 1.84 -22.89 12.96
C VAL A 255 2.96 -22.38 13.85
N ILE A 256 3.56 -23.25 14.67
CA ILE A 256 4.65 -22.87 15.58
C ILE A 256 5.97 -22.54 14.86
N ASP A 257 6.22 -23.15 13.71
CA ASP A 257 7.43 -22.87 12.92
C ASP A 257 7.30 -21.49 12.27
N MET A 258 6.10 -21.19 11.78
CA MET A 258 5.75 -19.87 11.25
C MET A 258 5.78 -18.79 12.34
N ALA A 259 5.19 -19.05 13.51
CA ALA A 259 5.18 -18.08 14.61
C ALA A 259 6.59 -17.75 15.13
N LYS A 260 7.49 -18.74 15.20
CA LYS A 260 8.90 -18.52 15.61
C LYS A 260 9.69 -17.73 14.58
N ALA A 261 9.53 -18.05 13.29
CA ALA A 261 10.19 -17.29 12.22
C ALA A 261 9.64 -15.88 12.13
N GLY A 262 8.31 -15.75 12.23
CA GLY A 262 7.58 -14.49 12.20
C GLY A 262 7.92 -13.58 13.36
N SER A 263 8.07 -14.10 14.58
CA SER A 263 8.43 -13.27 15.74
C SER A 263 9.82 -12.65 15.59
N VAL A 264 10.78 -13.40 15.04
CA VAL A 264 12.11 -12.88 14.71
C VAL A 264 12.01 -11.80 13.63
N LEU A 265 11.22 -12.02 12.58
CA LEU A 265 11.01 -11.04 11.53
C LEU A 265 10.27 -9.78 12.03
N ASN A 266 9.32 -9.90 12.94
CA ASN A 266 8.63 -8.75 13.54
C ASN A 266 9.61 -7.91 14.35
N ILE A 267 10.46 -8.53 15.19
CA ILE A 267 11.49 -7.82 15.95
C ILE A 267 12.48 -7.12 15.01
N LEU A 268 13.00 -7.83 14.01
CA LEU A 268 13.91 -7.24 13.03
C LEU A 268 13.25 -6.12 12.21
N GLY A 269 11.98 -6.28 11.84
CA GLY A 269 11.19 -5.29 11.12
C GLY A 269 11.00 -4.02 11.95
N VAL A 270 10.58 -4.16 13.21
CA VAL A 270 10.45 -3.02 14.13
C VAL A 270 11.79 -2.32 14.33
N LEU A 271 12.89 -3.06 14.54
CA LEU A 271 14.22 -2.47 14.65
C LEU A 271 14.64 -1.73 13.37
N THR A 272 14.30 -2.28 12.20
CA THR A 272 14.58 -1.63 10.90
C THR A 272 13.77 -0.36 10.73
N ILE A 273 12.50 -0.35 11.12
CA ILE A 273 11.63 0.84 11.12
C ILE A 273 12.19 1.91 12.06
N MET A 274 12.62 1.52 13.27
CA MET A 274 13.25 2.42 14.24
C MET A 274 14.52 3.04 13.69
N LEU A 275 15.40 2.23 13.08
CA LEU A 275 16.60 2.74 12.45
C LEU A 275 16.26 3.70 11.29
N ALA A 276 15.27 3.35 10.47
CA ALA A 276 14.84 4.16 9.34
C ALA A 276 14.30 5.54 9.76
N ILE A 277 13.41 5.58 10.76
CA ILE A 277 12.81 6.84 11.21
C ILE A 277 13.84 7.78 11.86
N HIS A 278 14.84 7.22 12.57
CA HIS A 278 15.90 8.00 13.23
C HIS A 278 17.09 8.36 12.35
N THR A 279 17.21 7.78 11.16
CA THR A 279 18.31 8.09 10.23
C THR A 279 17.83 9.02 9.11
N TRP A 280 17.17 8.47 8.10
CA TRP A 280 16.74 9.22 6.92
C TRP A 280 15.31 9.76 7.05
N GLY A 281 14.43 9.12 7.83
CA GLY A 281 13.08 9.61 8.06
C GLY A 281 13.06 11.00 8.71
N PHE A 282 14.00 11.24 9.62
CA PHE A 282 14.14 12.51 10.33
C PHE A 282 14.43 13.69 9.39
N SER A 283 15.29 13.48 8.39
CA SER A 283 15.65 14.48 7.38
C SER A 283 14.64 14.57 6.24
N LEU A 284 13.93 13.49 5.92
CA LEU A 284 12.98 13.47 4.81
C LEU A 284 11.64 14.12 5.16
N PHE A 285 11.22 14.01 6.43
CA PHE A 285 9.90 14.44 6.90
C PHE A 285 9.95 15.60 7.91
N ASP A 286 11.13 16.21 8.11
CA ASP A 286 11.35 17.32 9.06
C ASP A 286 10.74 17.06 10.45
N LEU A 287 11.01 15.86 11.00
CA LEU A 287 10.36 15.35 12.21
C LEU A 287 10.73 16.14 13.50
N ASN A 288 11.70 17.06 13.40
CA ASN A 288 12.12 17.97 14.46
C ASN A 288 11.08 19.02 14.84
N HIS A 289 10.27 19.44 13.87
CA HIS A 289 9.35 20.55 14.06
C HIS A 289 7.91 20.03 14.10
N PHE A 290 7.11 20.63 14.97
CA PHE A 290 5.69 20.37 15.00
C PHE A 290 5.04 21.07 13.80
N PRO A 291 4.33 20.34 12.91
CA PRO A 291 3.85 20.93 11.69
C PRO A 291 2.62 21.83 11.92
N VAL A 292 2.55 22.93 11.18
CA VAL A 292 1.49 23.95 11.32
C VAL A 292 0.08 23.39 11.08
N TRP A 293 -0.05 22.41 10.17
CA TRP A 293 -1.33 21.75 9.88
C TRP A 293 -1.86 20.90 11.03
N ALA A 294 -1.00 20.48 11.97
CA ALA A 294 -1.38 19.69 13.13
C ALA A 294 -1.71 20.56 14.36
N ASN A 295 -1.50 21.88 14.29
CA ASN A 295 -1.69 22.82 15.40
C ASN A 295 -3.14 23.30 15.54
N SER A 296 -4.09 22.38 15.35
CA SER A 296 -5.53 22.68 15.35
C SER A 296 -6.10 22.80 16.77
N THR A 297 -5.39 22.26 17.77
CA THR A 297 -5.74 22.37 19.19
C THR A 297 -5.16 23.66 19.79
N SER A 298 -6.04 24.61 20.15
CA SER A 298 -5.90 25.83 20.97
C SER A 298 -4.50 26.52 21.08
N PRO A 299 -4.39 27.87 20.93
CA PRO A 299 -3.17 28.60 20.52
C PRO A 299 -1.95 28.61 21.47
N ALA A 300 -1.86 27.71 22.45
CA ALA A 300 -0.85 27.76 23.52
C ALA A 300 -0.07 26.45 23.76
N ALA A 301 -0.38 25.33 23.09
CA ALA A 301 0.07 24.03 23.60
C ALA A 301 1.50 23.61 23.22
N CYS A 302 1.99 23.89 22.00
CA CYS A 302 3.28 23.36 21.53
C CYS A 302 4.11 24.48 20.89
N LYS A 303 5.20 24.89 21.56
CA LYS A 303 6.21 25.81 21.03
C LYS A 303 7.40 25.03 20.48
#